data_AF-A0AA88U7L7-F1
#
_entry.id   AF-A0AA88U7L7-F1
#
_cell.length_a   1.000
_cell.length_b   1.000
_cell.length_c   1.000
_cell.angle_alpha   90.00
_cell.angle_beta   90.00
_cell.angle_gamma   90.00
#
_symmetry.space_group_name_H-M   'P 1'
#
loop_
_entity.id
_entity.type
_entity.pdbx_description
1 polymer ?
#
loop_
_entity_poly.entity_id
_entity_poly.type
_entity_poly.pdbx_seq_one_letter_code
_entity_poly.pdbx_strand_id
1 'polypeptide(L)'
;MKSSARLESVVFQLTPTRTSILDQFGLALGHVERCDLFIIANEKKEKIASGLLNPFLAHLKTAEDQIAKGGYSILLEPDPDTNALWFTKGTVERFVRFVSTPEILERVYTIESEILQIEEAIAIQANNEIGLSAEEDYHAKHELSNEGNKSTTDTKEEKAIVLYKPGERPAEPTGSMAQEGNSK
;
A
#
# COMPACT_ATOMS: atom_id res chain seq x y z
N MET A 1 14.68 -5.78 -32.43
CA MET A 1 16.01 -5.16 -32.60
C MET A 1 17.08 -6.10 -32.01
N LYS A 2 18.35 -5.96 -32.40
CA LYS A 2 19.47 -6.72 -31.78
C LYS A 2 19.67 -6.27 -30.33
N SER A 3 20.13 -7.16 -29.45
CA SER A 3 20.38 -6.83 -28.03
C SER A 3 21.45 -5.75 -27.84
N SER A 4 22.42 -5.66 -28.74
CA SER A 4 23.46 -4.63 -28.73
C SER A 4 23.01 -3.29 -29.35
N ALA A 5 21.76 -3.18 -29.81
CA ALA A 5 21.26 -1.93 -30.39
C ALA A 5 21.23 -0.84 -29.31
N ARG A 6 21.90 0.28 -29.59
CA ARG A 6 21.83 1.50 -28.79
C ARG A 6 20.44 2.10 -28.94
N LEU A 7 19.85 2.53 -27.84
CA LEU A 7 18.52 3.13 -27.81
C LEU A 7 18.64 4.65 -27.86
N GLU A 8 17.67 5.28 -28.50
CA GLU A 8 17.44 6.73 -28.44
C GLU A 8 16.67 7.05 -27.15
N SER A 9 15.60 6.29 -26.89
CA SER A 9 14.77 6.47 -25.70
C SER A 9 14.03 5.21 -25.29
N VAL A 10 13.51 5.23 -24.07
CA VAL A 10 12.62 4.22 -23.49
C VAL A 10 11.37 4.93 -23.01
N VAL A 11 10.20 4.38 -23.34
CA VAL A 11 8.91 4.98 -23.00
C VAL A 11 8.10 4.01 -22.15
N PHE A 12 7.72 4.44 -20.96
CA PHE A 12 6.68 3.79 -20.17
C PHE A 12 5.35 4.43 -20.55
N GLN A 13 4.50 3.68 -21.22
CA GLN A 13 3.13 4.10 -21.48
C GLN A 13 2.27 3.62 -20.32
N LEU A 14 1.76 4.56 -19.53
CA LEU A 14 0.87 4.25 -18.42
C LEU A 14 -0.51 3.90 -18.97
N THR A 15 -1.05 2.80 -18.48
CA THR A 15 -2.44 2.44 -18.72
C THR A 15 -3.27 3.19 -17.70
N PRO A 16 -4.21 4.07 -18.10
CA PRO A 16 -5.08 4.73 -17.15
C PRO A 16 -5.82 3.68 -16.32
N THR A 17 -5.48 3.58 -15.04
CA THR A 17 -6.18 2.72 -14.10
C THR A 17 -7.51 3.40 -13.78
N ARG A 18 -8.61 2.64 -13.68
CA ARG A 18 -9.99 3.13 -13.43
C ARG A 18 -10.12 4.07 -12.21
N THR A 19 -9.11 4.15 -11.36
CA THR A 19 -9.03 4.96 -10.16
C THR A 19 -8.78 6.45 -10.39
N SER A 20 -8.21 6.89 -11.52
CA SER A 20 -8.11 8.34 -11.81
C SER A 20 -9.47 9.04 -11.91
N ILE A 21 -10.54 8.31 -12.25
CA ILE A 21 -11.91 8.84 -12.26
C ILE A 21 -12.49 8.91 -10.83
N LEU A 22 -12.03 8.06 -9.92
CA LEU A 22 -12.49 8.02 -8.52
C LEU A 22 -11.63 8.86 -7.57
N ASP A 23 -10.45 9.30 -8.00
CA ASP A 23 -9.59 10.22 -7.26
C ASP A 23 -10.26 11.59 -7.06
N GLN A 24 -11.18 11.96 -7.96
CA GLN A 24 -12.06 13.12 -7.78
C GLN A 24 -13.04 12.95 -6.59
N PHE A 25 -13.23 11.73 -6.10
CA PHE A 25 -14.12 11.38 -4.99
C PHE A 25 -13.37 11.05 -3.68
N GLY A 26 -12.05 11.25 -3.61
CA GLY A 26 -11.29 11.17 -2.35
C GLY A 26 -11.15 9.78 -1.74
N LEU A 27 -11.43 8.72 -2.51
CA LEU A 27 -11.14 7.35 -2.12
C LEU A 27 -9.86 6.93 -2.83
N ALA A 28 -8.72 7.13 -2.16
CA ALA A 28 -7.47 6.47 -2.54
C ALA A 28 -7.75 4.96 -2.45
N LEU A 29 -7.85 4.34 -3.61
CA LEU A 29 -7.98 2.90 -3.75
C LEU A 29 -6.69 2.49 -4.44
N GLY A 30 -5.71 2.02 -3.66
CA GLY A 30 -4.44 1.41 -4.08
C GLY A 30 -4.01 1.67 -5.53
N HIS A 31 -3.06 2.58 -5.71
CA HIS A 31 -2.46 2.92 -7.00
C HIS A 31 -1.63 1.76 -7.58
N VAL A 32 -2.30 0.74 -8.11
CA VAL A 32 -1.66 -0.26 -8.96
C VAL A 32 -1.50 0.32 -10.35
N GLU A 33 -0.42 1.06 -10.55
CA GLU A 33 -0.08 1.65 -11.84
C GLU A 33 0.48 0.58 -12.78
N ARG A 34 -0.20 0.39 -13.91
CA ARG A 34 0.23 -0.53 -14.97
C ARG A 34 0.85 0.25 -16.11
N CYS A 35 1.87 -0.32 -16.71
CA CYS A 35 2.53 0.28 -17.85
C CYS A 35 2.90 -0.74 -18.92
N ASP A 36 2.98 -0.25 -20.15
CA ASP A 36 3.65 -0.90 -21.25
C ASP A 36 5.01 -0.24 -21.50
N LEU A 37 6.06 -1.06 -21.61
CA LEU A 37 7.42 -0.58 -21.84
C LEU A 37 7.81 -0.72 -23.30
N PHE A 38 8.18 0.40 -23.91
CA PHE A 38 8.65 0.49 -25.29
C PHE A 38 10.09 0.99 -25.35
N ILE A 39 10.84 0.45 -26.31
CA ILE A 39 12.17 0.94 -26.67
C ILE A 39 12.12 1.58 -28.06
N ILE A 40 12.89 2.65 -28.25
CA ILE A 40 12.99 3.39 -29.51
C ILE A 40 14.46 3.42 -29.94
N ALA A 41 14.72 3.00 -31.17
CA ALA A 41 16.05 3.04 -31.79
C ALA A 41 15.94 2.98 -33.31
N ASN A 42 16.71 3.81 -34.02
CA ASN A 42 16.74 3.86 -35.48
C ASN A 42 15.31 3.98 -36.06
N GLU A 43 14.52 4.92 -35.53
CA GLU A 43 13.12 5.17 -35.91
C GLU A 43 12.14 3.99 -35.70
N LYS A 44 12.60 2.89 -35.09
CA LYS A 44 11.76 1.74 -34.77
C LYS A 44 11.34 1.81 -33.31
N LYS A 45 10.04 1.57 -33.05
CA LYS A 45 9.47 1.38 -31.72
C LYS A 45 9.15 -0.10 -31.50
N GLU A 46 9.55 -0.66 -30.36
CA GLU A 46 9.33 -2.08 -30.01
C GLU A 46 8.84 -2.19 -28.57
N LYS A 47 7.71 -2.89 -28.35
CA LYS A 47 7.24 -3.22 -26.99
C LYS A 47 8.08 -4.38 -26.46
N ILE A 48 8.59 -4.25 -25.25
CA ILE A 48 9.44 -5.29 -24.62
C ILE A 48 8.86 -5.86 -23.33
N ALA A 49 7.95 -5.15 -22.66
CA ALA A 49 7.33 -5.61 -21.43
C ALA A 49 5.96 -4.95 -21.21
N SER A 50 5.17 -5.56 -20.34
CA SER A 50 3.94 -5.00 -19.78
C SER A 50 3.86 -5.48 -18.33
N GLY A 51 3.46 -4.61 -17.40
CA GLY A 51 3.45 -4.97 -15.99
C GLY A 51 3.17 -3.81 -15.05
N LEU A 52 3.54 -4.01 -13.79
CA LEU A 52 3.47 -2.99 -12.75
C LEU A 52 4.58 -1.96 -12.95
N LEU A 53 4.26 -0.69 -12.72
CA LEU A 53 5.22 0.41 -12.79
C LEU A 53 6.04 0.54 -11.50
N ASN A 54 5.45 0.24 -10.35
CA ASN A 54 6.07 0.43 -9.02
C ASN A 54 7.47 -0.21 -8.87
N PRO A 55 7.73 -1.43 -9.38
CA PRO A 55 9.08 -2.01 -9.37
C PRO A 55 10.14 -1.15 -10.08
N PHE A 56 9.74 -0.37 -11.09
CA PHE A 56 10.63 0.50 -11.84
C PHE A 56 10.91 1.82 -11.11
N LEU A 57 9.89 2.41 -10.46
CA LEU A 57 9.99 3.71 -9.79
C LEU A 57 11.01 3.71 -8.64
N ALA A 58 11.12 2.60 -7.90
CA ALA A 58 12.13 2.43 -6.86
C ALA A 58 13.58 2.67 -7.35
N HIS A 59 13.82 2.53 -8.65
CA HIS A 59 15.12 2.69 -9.28
C HIS A 59 15.19 3.88 -10.26
N LEU A 60 14.07 4.55 -10.53
CA LEU A 60 13.94 5.61 -11.53
C LEU A 60 13.33 6.86 -10.89
N LYS A 61 14.11 7.57 -10.07
CA LYS A 61 13.65 8.80 -9.39
C LYS A 61 13.06 9.84 -10.34
N THR A 62 13.65 10.01 -11.52
CA THR A 62 13.14 10.93 -12.54
C THR A 62 11.77 10.54 -13.09
N ALA A 63 11.41 9.25 -13.01
CA ALA A 63 10.09 8.77 -13.44
C ALA A 63 9.00 9.13 -12.43
N GLU A 64 9.31 9.12 -11.14
CA GLU A 64 8.40 9.54 -10.05
C GLU A 64 7.98 11.00 -10.22
N ASP A 65 8.93 11.89 -10.54
CA ASP A 65 8.67 13.31 -10.81
C ASP A 65 7.77 13.55 -12.04
N GLN A 66 7.76 12.62 -13.01
CA GLN A 66 6.94 12.73 -14.23
C GLN A 66 5.50 12.26 -13.99
N ILE A 67 5.30 11.27 -13.11
CA ILE A 67 3.96 10.82 -12.69
C ILE A 67 3.27 11.91 -11.89
N ALA A 68 4.00 12.56 -10.97
CA ALA A 68 3.48 13.67 -10.18
C ALA A 68 2.96 14.85 -11.03
N LYS A 69 3.43 14.98 -12.28
CA LYS A 69 2.99 15.99 -13.25
C LYS A 69 1.74 15.58 -14.04
N GLY A 70 1.21 14.38 -13.83
CA GLY A 70 -0.05 13.90 -14.41
C GLY A 70 0.05 13.40 -15.85
N GLY A 71 1.24 12.99 -16.31
CA GLY A 71 1.44 12.45 -17.65
C GLY A 71 1.16 10.95 -17.75
N TYR A 72 0.52 10.50 -18.84
CA TYR A 72 0.32 9.07 -19.13
C TYR A 72 1.53 8.38 -19.79
N SER A 73 2.65 9.09 -19.93
CA SER A 73 3.86 8.54 -20.52
C SER A 73 5.10 9.09 -19.84
N ILE A 74 6.03 8.21 -19.50
CA ILE A 74 7.34 8.57 -18.94
C ILE A 74 8.39 8.27 -19.99
N LEU A 75 9.11 9.31 -20.39
CA LEU A 75 10.20 9.23 -21.35
C LEU A 75 11.54 9.18 -20.57
N LEU A 76 12.32 8.14 -20.83
CA LEU A 76 13.70 8.03 -20.37
C LEU A 76 14.64 8.18 -21.55
N GLU A 77 15.51 9.16 -21.44
CA GLU A 77 16.57 9.44 -22.40
C GLU A 77 17.90 9.50 -21.66
N PRO A 78 18.98 9.00 -22.27
CA PRO A 78 20.30 9.21 -21.74
C PRO A 78 20.65 10.70 -21.82
N ASP A 79 21.45 11.17 -20.87
CA ASP A 79 22.00 12.53 -20.91
C ASP A 79 22.79 12.73 -22.23
N PRO A 80 22.47 13.76 -23.04
CA PRO A 80 23.12 14.01 -24.32
C PRO A 80 24.62 14.27 -24.20
N ASP A 81 25.08 14.80 -23.06
CA ASP A 81 26.48 15.13 -22.81
C ASP A 81 27.28 13.90 -22.33
N THR A 82 26.58 12.82 -21.97
CA THR A 82 27.18 11.56 -21.52
C THR A 82 27.15 10.53 -22.64
N ASN A 83 28.30 9.94 -22.96
CA ASN A 83 28.34 8.81 -23.88
C ASN A 83 27.72 7.55 -23.26
N ALA A 84 26.39 7.43 -23.33
CA ALA A 84 25.60 6.37 -22.72
C ALA A 84 25.65 5.05 -23.50
N LEU A 85 26.86 4.49 -23.69
CA LEU A 85 27.08 3.20 -24.36
C LEU A 85 26.35 2.03 -23.69
N TRP A 86 26.00 2.18 -22.41
CA TRP A 86 25.26 1.18 -21.64
C TRP A 86 23.77 1.14 -21.99
N PHE A 87 23.22 2.22 -22.58
CA PHE A 87 21.80 2.40 -22.90
C PHE A 87 21.44 1.63 -24.19
N THR A 88 21.42 0.31 -24.05
CA THR A 88 21.16 -0.64 -25.13
C THR A 88 19.94 -1.49 -24.81
N LYS A 89 19.33 -2.07 -25.84
CA LYS A 89 18.19 -3.00 -25.69
C LYS A 89 18.47 -4.07 -24.64
N GLY A 90 19.63 -4.74 -24.72
CA GLY A 90 19.98 -5.83 -23.82
C GLY A 90 20.11 -5.40 -22.36
N THR A 91 20.54 -4.15 -22.10
CA THR A 91 20.57 -3.61 -20.74
C THR A 91 19.18 -3.37 -20.20
N VAL A 92 18.29 -2.78 -21.00
CA VAL A 92 16.89 -2.56 -20.59
C VAL A 92 16.18 -3.90 -20.36
N GLU A 93 16.36 -4.89 -21.23
CA GLU A 93 15.79 -6.24 -21.04
C GLU A 93 16.30 -6.91 -19.75
N ARG A 94 17.58 -6.75 -19.41
CA ARG A 94 18.13 -7.24 -18.13
C ARG A 94 17.50 -6.54 -16.93
N PHE A 95 17.34 -5.22 -17.01
CA PHE A 95 16.70 -4.45 -15.95
C PHE A 95 15.23 -4.86 -15.75
N VAL A 96 14.47 -5.01 -16.84
CA VAL A 96 13.10 -5.53 -16.80
C VAL A 96 13.05 -6.89 -16.11
N ARG A 97 13.94 -7.82 -16.48
CA ARG A 97 14.01 -9.15 -15.86
C ARG A 97 14.31 -9.05 -14.37
N PHE A 98 15.21 -8.15 -13.97
CA PHE A 98 15.55 -7.93 -12.58
C PHE A 98 14.33 -7.45 -11.77
N VAL A 99 13.64 -6.40 -12.21
CA VAL A 99 12.48 -5.86 -11.48
C VAL A 99 11.22 -6.74 -11.57
N SER A 100 11.20 -7.69 -12.51
CA SER A 100 10.10 -8.66 -12.69
C SER A 100 10.34 -9.99 -11.96
N THR A 101 11.33 -10.06 -11.07
CA THR A 101 11.57 -11.25 -10.25
C THR A 101 10.42 -11.48 -9.27
N PRO A 102 10.05 -12.73 -8.96
CA PRO A 102 8.92 -13.02 -8.08
C PRO A 102 9.10 -12.37 -6.70
N GLU A 103 10.31 -12.34 -6.18
CA GLU A 103 10.60 -11.74 -4.87
C GLU A 103 10.31 -10.23 -4.83
N ILE A 104 10.49 -9.52 -5.95
CA ILE A 104 10.18 -8.09 -6.05
C ILE A 104 8.67 -7.89 -6.27
N LEU A 105 8.07 -8.69 -7.16
CA LEU A 105 6.64 -8.60 -7.47
C LEU A 105 5.76 -8.94 -6.27
N GLU A 106 6.13 -9.95 -5.48
CA GLU A 106 5.43 -10.32 -4.24
C GLU A 106 5.44 -9.18 -3.24
N ARG A 107 6.59 -8.51 -3.03
CA ARG A 107 6.68 -7.36 -2.12
C ARG A 107 5.77 -6.22 -2.55
N VAL A 108 5.77 -5.89 -3.84
CA VAL A 108 4.86 -4.86 -4.36
C VAL A 108 3.42 -5.27 -4.12
N TYR A 109 3.04 -6.50 -4.46
CA TYR A 109 1.68 -6.97 -4.25
C TYR A 109 1.24 -6.93 -2.79
N THR A 110 2.10 -7.39 -1.87
CA THR A 110 1.81 -7.36 -0.42
C THR A 110 1.61 -5.93 0.07
N ILE A 111 2.52 -5.01 -0.26
CA ILE A 111 2.44 -3.60 0.17
C ILE A 111 1.15 -2.96 -0.35
N GLU A 112 0.85 -3.13 -1.65
CA GLU A 112 -0.38 -2.58 -2.23
C GLU A 112 -1.63 -3.16 -1.55
N SER A 113 -1.62 -4.46 -1.21
CA SER A 113 -2.74 -5.10 -0.51
C SER A 113 -2.90 -4.64 0.93
N GLU A 114 -1.80 -4.35 1.63
CA GLU A 114 -1.81 -3.83 3.00
C GLU A 114 -2.31 -2.39 3.03
N ILE A 115 -1.87 -1.55 2.08
CA ILE A 115 -2.37 -0.19 1.91
C ILE A 115 -3.88 -0.21 1.67
N LEU A 116 -4.36 -1.05 0.75
CA LEU A 116 -5.79 -1.19 0.47
C LEU A 116 -6.61 -1.60 1.71
N GLN A 117 -6.09 -2.53 2.53
CA GLN A 117 -6.76 -2.94 3.77
C GLN A 117 -6.82 -1.80 4.78
N ILE A 118 -5.77 -0.99 4.88
CA ILE A 118 -5.74 0.21 5.75
C ILE A 118 -6.75 1.26 5.25
N GLU A 119 -6.77 1.53 3.95
CA GLU A 119 -7.72 2.46 3.31
C GLU A 119 -9.17 2.02 3.54
N GLU A 120 -9.46 0.73 3.37
CA GLU A 120 -10.79 0.16 3.63
C GLU A 120 -11.19 0.30 5.10
N ALA A 121 -10.28 -0.01 6.03
CA ALA A 121 -10.53 0.12 7.46
C ALA A 121 -10.84 1.58 7.84
N ILE A 122 -10.10 2.54 7.28
CA ILE A 122 -10.35 3.98 7.47
C ILE A 122 -11.72 4.37 6.93
N ALA A 123 -12.09 3.92 5.72
CA ALA A 123 -13.38 4.24 5.11
C ALA A 123 -14.57 3.68 5.92
N ILE A 124 -14.45 2.48 6.48
CA ILE A 124 -15.47 1.89 7.36
C ILE A 124 -15.59 2.69 8.66
N GLN A 125 -14.47 3.08 9.28
CA GLN A 125 -14.47 3.91 10.48
C GLN A 125 -15.14 5.26 10.22
N ALA A 126 -14.83 5.90 9.09
CA ALA A 126 -15.38 7.20 8.70
C ALA A 126 -16.91 7.16 8.48
N ASN A 127 -17.44 6.06 7.97
CA ASN A 127 -18.88 5.90 7.80
C ASN A 127 -19.61 5.61 9.13
N ASN A 128 -18.94 5.00 10.11
CA ASN A 128 -19.53 4.70 11.42
C ASN A 128 -19.57 5.92 12.35
N GLU A 129 -18.67 6.90 12.19
CA GLU A 129 -18.69 8.14 12.98
C GLU A 129 -19.79 9.13 12.55
N ILE A 130 -20.23 9.10 11.29
CA ILE A 130 -21.35 9.92 10.78
C ILE A 130 -22.72 9.42 11.29
N GLY A 131 -22.82 8.16 11.72
CA GLY A 131 -24.04 7.56 12.25
C GLY A 131 -24.34 7.85 13.73
N LEU A 132 -23.42 8.50 14.46
CA LEU A 132 -23.54 8.73 15.91
C LEU A 132 -23.85 10.19 16.28
N SER A 133 -24.03 11.10 15.31
CA SER A 133 -24.32 12.52 15.59
C SER A 133 -25.80 12.91 15.43
N ALA A 134 -26.72 11.94 15.37
CA ALA A 134 -28.14 12.20 15.17
C ALA A 134 -29.02 11.55 16.24
N GLU A 135 -28.68 11.69 17.52
CA GLU A 135 -29.58 11.31 18.62
C GLU A 135 -29.18 12.04 19.92
N GLU A 136 -29.38 13.36 19.99
CA GLU A 136 -29.60 14.04 21.26
C GLU A 136 -30.73 15.07 21.14
N ASP A 137 -31.57 15.11 22.18
CA ASP A 137 -32.78 15.92 22.43
C ASP A 137 -34.09 15.31 21.84
N TYR A 138 -35.04 14.82 22.65
CA TYR A 138 -35.79 15.58 23.65
C TYR A 138 -36.17 14.81 24.92
N HIS A 139 -36.11 15.53 26.02
CA HIS A 139 -36.79 15.30 27.29
C HIS A 139 -38.32 15.14 27.12
N ALA A 140 -38.91 13.98 27.49
CA ALA A 140 -40.28 13.92 28.01
C ALA A 140 -40.59 12.57 28.69
N LYS A 141 -41.17 12.68 29.88
CA LYS A 141 -41.63 11.62 30.79
C LYS A 141 -42.58 10.60 30.11
N HIS A 142 -42.41 9.32 30.39
CA HIS A 142 -43.53 8.39 30.53
C HIS A 142 -43.16 7.20 31.43
N GLU A 143 -43.64 7.22 32.68
CA GLU A 143 -43.72 6.03 33.51
C GLU A 143 -44.90 5.16 33.05
N LEU A 144 -44.67 3.85 32.86
CA LEU A 144 -45.57 2.75 33.25
C LEU A 144 -44.94 1.39 32.90
N SER A 145 -44.45 0.72 33.95
CA SER A 145 -44.53 -0.72 34.23
C SER A 145 -44.60 -1.74 33.07
N ASN A 146 -43.59 -2.64 32.97
CA ASN A 146 -43.84 -4.08 33.17
C ASN A 146 -42.57 -4.94 33.33
N GLU A 147 -42.72 -6.01 34.11
CA GLU A 147 -41.77 -7.00 34.63
C GLU A 147 -40.93 -7.83 33.63
N GLY A 148 -39.78 -8.28 34.14
CA GLY A 148 -39.13 -9.57 33.82
C GLY A 148 -38.09 -9.52 32.69
N ASN A 149 -36.84 -9.99 32.80
CA ASN A 149 -36.26 -11.00 33.68
C ASN A 149 -34.75 -10.80 33.83
N LYS A 150 -34.26 -11.19 35.01
CA LYS A 150 -32.87 -11.32 35.44
C LYS A 150 -32.23 -12.58 34.84
N SER A 151 -31.00 -12.47 34.35
CA SER A 151 -30.04 -13.60 34.31
C SER A 151 -28.61 -13.08 34.23
N THR A 152 -27.94 -13.10 35.38
CA THR A 152 -26.49 -13.01 35.56
C THR A 152 -25.84 -14.33 35.18
N THR A 153 -24.82 -14.33 34.32
CA THR A 153 -23.68 -15.24 34.46
C THR A 153 -22.41 -14.62 33.87
N ASP A 154 -21.38 -14.71 34.69
CA ASP A 154 -20.04 -14.15 34.65
C ASP A 154 -19.08 -15.00 33.79
N THR A 155 -17.90 -14.43 33.50
CA THR A 155 -16.65 -15.06 33.05
C THR A 155 -16.44 -15.29 31.55
N LYS A 156 -15.84 -14.31 30.85
CA LYS A 156 -14.73 -14.57 29.92
C LYS A 156 -13.93 -13.29 29.62
N GLU A 157 -12.76 -13.21 30.24
CA GLU A 157 -11.62 -12.31 30.00
C GLU A 157 -11.78 -11.30 28.83
N GLU A 158 -12.30 -10.12 29.16
CA GLU A 158 -12.23 -8.94 28.32
C GLU A 158 -10.78 -8.46 28.28
N LYS A 159 -10.02 -8.88 27.26
CA LYS A 159 -8.75 -8.22 26.94
C LYS A 159 -9.08 -6.91 26.24
N ALA A 160 -9.22 -5.84 27.03
CA ALA A 160 -9.34 -4.48 26.52
C ALA A 160 -8.16 -4.15 25.59
N ILE A 161 -8.45 -3.44 24.49
CA ILE A 161 -7.45 -2.95 23.56
C ILE A 161 -6.65 -1.85 24.27
N VAL A 162 -5.42 -2.16 24.69
CA VAL A 162 -4.52 -1.18 25.30
C VAL A 162 -3.80 -0.41 24.20
N LEU A 163 -4.00 0.89 24.15
CA LEU A 163 -3.30 1.79 23.23
C LEU A 163 -1.79 1.78 23.55
N TYR A 164 -0.96 1.37 22.59
CA TYR A 164 0.49 1.32 22.78
C TYR A 164 1.06 2.72 23.01
N LYS A 165 1.72 2.90 24.16
CA LYS A 165 2.47 4.10 24.52
C LYS A 165 3.97 3.77 24.44
N PRO A 166 4.75 4.39 23.55
CA PRO A 166 6.18 4.11 23.46
C PRO A 166 6.90 4.58 24.73
N GLY A 167 7.47 3.65 25.51
CA GLY A 167 8.39 3.97 26.61
C GLY A 167 8.10 3.30 27.96
N GLU A 168 6.95 2.67 28.15
CA GLU A 168 6.67 1.93 29.40
C GLU A 168 6.93 0.43 29.20
N ARG A 169 7.84 -0.14 30.00
CA ARG A 169 8.05 -1.59 30.06
C ARG A 169 6.85 -2.23 30.77
N PRO A 170 6.29 -3.34 30.26
CA PRO A 170 5.28 -4.09 31.00
C PRO A 170 5.85 -4.59 32.33
N ALA A 171 5.10 -4.45 33.42
CA ALA A 171 5.45 -5.01 34.71
C ALA A 171 5.53 -6.55 34.61
N GLU A 172 6.66 -7.12 35.02
CA GLU A 172 6.85 -8.56 35.13
C GLU A 172 5.85 -9.15 36.12
N PRO A 173 5.28 -10.34 35.83
CA PRO A 173 4.44 -11.03 36.80
C PRO A 173 5.33 -11.46 37.97
N THR A 174 5.18 -10.78 39.09
CA THR A 174 5.84 -11.13 40.36
C THR A 174 5.22 -12.43 40.87
N GLY A 175 5.77 -13.57 40.44
CA GLY A 175 5.52 -14.86 41.06
C GLY A 175 6.22 -14.92 42.42
N SER A 176 5.52 -14.56 43.49
CA SER A 176 6.03 -14.68 44.86
C SER A 176 5.52 -15.95 45.54
N MET A 177 6.46 -16.88 45.72
CA MET A 177 6.72 -17.74 46.88
C MET A 177 5.62 -18.65 47.48
N ALA A 178 5.94 -19.94 47.52
CA ALA A 178 5.73 -20.77 48.71
C ALA A 178 7.02 -21.56 49.01
N GLN A 179 7.74 -21.10 50.04
CA GLN A 179 8.82 -21.81 50.71
C GLN A 179 8.17 -22.48 51.93
N GLU A 180 8.14 -23.81 51.98
CA GLU A 180 7.90 -24.55 53.22
C GLU A 180 9.01 -25.60 53.35
N GLY A 181 9.89 -25.40 54.32
CA GLY A 181 10.91 -26.35 54.69
C GLY A 181 10.49 -27.15 55.91
N ASN A 182 11.00 -28.37 56.04
CA ASN A 182 11.61 -28.77 57.31
C ASN A 182 12.67 -29.87 57.09
N SER A 183 13.76 -29.74 57.83
CA SER A 183 14.87 -30.67 57.99
C SER A 183 14.50 -31.84 58.92
N LYS A 184 15.03 -33.05 58.68
CA LYS A 184 16.13 -33.68 59.45
C LYS A 184 16.41 -35.08 58.91
#